data_AF-A0A7J4E4V4-F1
#
_entry.id   AF-A0A7J4E4V4-F1
#
_cell.length_a   1.000
_cell.length_b   1.000
_cell.length_c   1.000
_cell.angle_alpha   90.00
_cell.angle_beta   90.00
_cell.angle_gamma   90.00
#
_symmetry.space_group_name_H-M   'P 1'
#
loop_
_entity.id
_entity.type
_entity.pdbx_description
1 polymer ?
#
loop_
_entity_poly.entity_id
_entity_poly.type
_entity_poly.pdbx_seq_one_letter_code
_entity_poly.pdbx_strand_id
1 'polypeptide(L)'
;MSDLRRFLKELELRGELRKIEGLASVDFQISRFIKKFDGEALLFKKVKGFTSKVVAGVCGSRRKICLALKVPESGLHRKILNSLTSPSKPKIVEEAAVKEESEPPKLSKLPILRHYEKDGGRYITSAIIAAKDPEGKENVSIH
;
A
#
# COMPACT_ATOMS: atom_id res chain seq x y z
N MET A 1 14.85 -3.60 9.20
CA MET A 1 13.83 -3.94 8.18
C MET A 1 13.12 -2.66 7.77
N SER A 2 12.87 -2.44 6.49
CA SER A 2 12.00 -1.33 6.02
C SER A 2 10.60 -1.89 5.87
N ASP A 3 9.59 -1.20 6.40
CA ASP A 3 8.19 -1.62 6.35
C ASP A 3 7.27 -0.41 6.15
N LEU A 4 5.98 -0.65 5.89
CA LEU A 4 5.00 0.41 5.64
C LEU A 4 4.89 1.38 6.82
N ARG A 5 4.96 0.91 8.08
CA ARG A 5 4.82 1.77 9.26
C ARG A 5 6.00 2.74 9.36
N ARG A 6 7.22 2.25 9.13
CA ARG A 6 8.44 3.08 9.10
C ARG A 6 8.39 4.12 7.98
N PHE A 7 7.95 3.72 6.79
CA PHE A 7 7.85 4.65 5.66
C PHE A 7 6.78 5.73 5.91
N LEU A 8 5.64 5.38 6.49
CA LEU A 8 4.63 6.37 6.88
C LEU A 8 5.14 7.36 7.93
N LYS A 9 5.95 6.89 8.90
CA LYS A 9 6.61 7.77 9.87
C LYS A 9 7.59 8.72 9.17
N GLU A 10 8.33 8.26 8.17
CA GLU A 10 9.22 9.11 7.39
C GLU A 10 8.44 10.17 6.58
N LEU A 11 7.34 9.78 5.92
CA LEU A 11 6.47 10.73 5.22
C LEU A 11 5.88 11.76 6.19
N GLU A 12 5.49 11.33 7.40
CA GLU A 12 5.00 12.24 8.44
C GLU A 12 6.06 13.27 8.85
N LEU A 13 7.28 12.84 9.15
CA LEU A 13 8.38 13.74 9.54
C LEU A 13 8.73 14.76 8.44
N ARG A 14 8.45 14.43 7.18
CA ARG A 14 8.67 15.30 6.02
C ARG A 14 7.47 16.17 5.66
N GLY A 15 6.35 16.05 6.38
CA GLY A 15 5.11 16.76 6.06
C GLY A 15 4.39 16.23 4.81
N GLU A 16 4.70 15.02 4.37
CA GLU A 16 4.17 14.37 3.15
C GLU A 16 3.05 13.36 3.43
N LEU A 17 2.68 13.18 4.70
CA LEU A 17 1.54 12.37 5.12
C LEU A 17 0.44 13.25 5.69
N ARG A 18 -0.65 13.41 4.94
CA ARG A 18 -1.85 14.11 5.41
C ARG A 18 -2.70 13.17 6.26
N LYS A 19 -2.95 13.56 7.51
CA LYS A 19 -3.84 12.84 8.42
C LYS A 19 -5.26 13.38 8.28
N ILE A 20 -6.22 12.49 8.03
CA ILE A 20 -7.64 12.80 7.96
C ILE A 20 -8.28 12.33 9.27
N GLU A 21 -8.65 13.30 10.12
CA GLU A 21 -9.22 13.07 11.45
C GLU A 21 -10.74 12.84 11.44
N GLY A 22 -11.42 13.33 10.40
CA GLY A 22 -12.86 13.17 10.21
C GLY A 22 -13.26 11.73 9.88
N LEU A 23 -14.49 11.36 10.23
CA LEU A 23 -15.06 10.07 9.88
C LEU A 23 -15.25 9.97 8.36
N ALA A 24 -14.66 8.95 7.74
CA ALA A 24 -14.73 8.73 6.30
C ALA A 24 -15.37 7.38 5.95
N SER A 25 -16.21 7.36 4.92
CA SER A 25 -16.84 6.16 4.37
C SER A 25 -15.97 5.51 3.29
N VAL A 26 -15.96 4.19 3.30
CA VAL A 26 -15.39 3.33 2.24
C VAL A 26 -16.18 3.40 0.93
N ASP A 27 -17.44 3.85 0.98
CA ASP A 27 -18.25 4.08 -0.22
C ASP A 27 -18.03 5.51 -0.71
N PHE A 28 -17.23 5.65 -1.78
CA PHE A 28 -16.95 6.87 -2.54
C PHE A 28 -16.21 8.00 -1.81
N GLN A 29 -16.40 8.18 -0.50
CA GLN A 29 -15.88 9.33 0.23
C GLN A 29 -14.36 9.31 0.30
N ILE A 30 -13.75 8.21 0.77
CA ILE A 30 -12.29 8.07 0.77
C ILE A 30 -11.72 8.25 -0.65
N SER A 31 -12.35 7.65 -1.65
CA SER A 31 -11.96 7.77 -3.06
C SER A 31 -12.01 9.21 -3.57
N ARG A 32 -13.02 9.99 -3.16
CA ARG A 32 -13.12 11.42 -3.46
C ARG A 32 -11.99 12.21 -2.80
N PHE A 33 -11.60 11.87 -1.57
CA PHE A 33 -10.43 12.47 -0.93
C PHE A 33 -9.14 12.15 -1.69
N ILE A 34 -8.95 10.89 -2.09
CA ILE A 34 -7.79 10.47 -2.90
C ILE A 34 -7.73 11.29 -4.18
N LYS A 35 -8.86 11.45 -4.89
CA LYS A 35 -8.89 12.24 -6.12
C LYS A 35 -8.67 13.74 -5.89
N LYS A 36 -9.20 14.28 -4.79
CA LYS A 36 -9.05 15.71 -4.43
C LYS A 36 -7.60 16.06 -4.10
N PHE A 37 -6.90 15.16 -3.42
CA PHE A 37 -5.51 15.33 -2.99
C PHE A 37 -4.60 14.43 -3.80
N ASP A 38 -4.79 14.43 -5.12
CA ASP A 38 -4.08 13.52 -6.03
C ASP A 38 -2.56 13.67 -5.86
N GLY A 39 -1.88 12.54 -5.78
CA GLY A 39 -0.44 12.47 -5.51
C GLY A 39 -0.01 12.67 -4.04
N GLU A 40 -0.87 13.07 -3.10
CA GLU A 40 -0.54 13.11 -1.66
C GLU A 40 -0.72 11.73 -0.99
N ALA A 41 0.05 11.46 0.08
CA ALA A 41 -0.23 10.29 0.94
C ALA A 41 -1.26 10.69 2.01
N LEU A 42 -2.33 9.91 2.13
CA LEU A 42 -3.45 10.17 3.04
C LEU A 42 -3.56 9.04 4.06
N LEU A 43 -3.70 9.39 5.35
CA LEU A 43 -4.01 8.46 6.43
C LEU A 43 -5.37 8.79 7.06
N PHE A 44 -6.36 7.95 6.81
CA PHE A 44 -7.69 8.03 7.40
C PHE A 44 -7.70 7.27 8.72
N LYS A 45 -7.78 8.01 9.83
CA LYS A 45 -7.74 7.40 11.17
C LYS A 45 -9.08 6.81 11.61
N LYS A 46 -10.19 7.34 11.08
CA LYS A 46 -11.56 6.93 11.44
C LYS A 46 -12.32 6.54 10.18
N VAL A 47 -12.66 5.26 10.06
CA VAL A 47 -13.39 4.72 8.90
C VAL A 47 -14.74 4.19 9.37
N LYS A 48 -15.83 4.65 8.73
CA LYS A 48 -17.20 4.32 9.15
C LYS A 48 -17.44 2.81 9.11
N GLY A 49 -17.74 2.22 10.27
CA GLY A 49 -18.01 0.79 10.41
C GLY A 49 -16.77 -0.09 10.60
N PHE A 50 -15.56 0.49 10.71
CA PHE A 50 -14.32 -0.26 10.84
C PHE A 50 -13.45 0.28 11.97
N THR A 51 -12.75 -0.61 12.67
CA THR A 51 -11.72 -0.25 13.66
C THR A 51 -10.36 0.02 12.99
N SER A 52 -10.16 -0.55 11.81
CA SER A 52 -8.94 -0.38 11.01
C SER A 52 -8.84 1.01 10.38
N LYS A 53 -7.60 1.44 10.14
CA LYS A 53 -7.26 2.69 9.43
C LYS A 53 -7.06 2.39 7.95
N VAL A 54 -7.25 3.40 7.10
CA VAL A 54 -6.95 3.30 5.66
C VAL A 54 -5.83 4.27 5.33
N VAL A 55 -4.86 3.79 4.54
CA VAL A 55 -3.82 4.63 3.94
C VAL A 55 -3.89 4.55 2.42
N ALA A 56 -3.71 5.67 1.73
CA ALA A 56 -3.75 5.75 0.28
C ALA A 56 -2.67 6.72 -0.24
N GLY A 57 -2.34 6.64 -1.54
CA GLY A 57 -1.42 7.57 -2.19
C GLY A 57 0.06 7.45 -1.77
N VAL A 58 0.43 6.36 -1.08
CA VAL A 58 1.80 6.11 -0.58
C VAL A 58 2.84 6.16 -1.70
N CYS A 59 2.50 5.63 -2.88
CA CYS A 59 3.34 5.66 -4.08
C CYS A 59 2.91 6.73 -5.10
N GLY A 60 2.10 7.73 -4.71
CA GLY A 60 1.44 8.67 -5.62
C GLY A 60 2.33 9.70 -6.33
N SER A 61 3.66 9.61 -6.21
CA SER A 61 4.57 10.54 -6.88
C SER A 61 5.95 9.91 -7.09
N ARG A 62 6.66 10.31 -8.16
CA ARG A 62 8.05 9.92 -8.41
C ARG A 62 8.95 10.17 -7.20
N ARG A 63 8.81 11.33 -6.56
CA ARG A 63 9.61 11.71 -5.39
C ARG A 63 9.44 10.73 -4.22
N LYS A 64 8.21 10.33 -3.87
CA LYS A 64 7.94 9.30 -2.85
C LYS A 64 8.51 7.92 -3.21
N ILE A 65 8.45 7.53 -4.48
CA ILE A 65 9.06 6.28 -4.94
C ILE A 65 10.58 6.33 -4.76
N CYS A 66 11.22 7.43 -5.16
CA CYS A 66 12.65 7.62 -4.98
C CYS A 66 13.06 7.64 -3.51
N LEU A 67 12.23 8.26 -2.65
CA LEU A 67 12.40 8.25 -1.21
C LEU A 67 12.36 6.84 -0.63
N ALA A 68 11.33 6.06 -0.97
CA ALA A 68 11.19 4.67 -0.53
C ALA A 68 12.38 3.80 -0.96
N LEU A 69 12.89 4.03 -2.18
CA LEU A 69 14.04 3.31 -2.75
C LEU A 69 15.40 3.87 -2.32
N LYS A 70 15.42 4.99 -1.59
CA LYS A 70 16.63 5.70 -1.13
C LYS A 70 17.58 6.06 -2.27
N VAL A 71 17.03 6.63 -3.34
CA VAL A 71 17.80 7.07 -4.52
C VAL A 71 17.45 8.50 -4.89
N PRO A 72 18.37 9.27 -5.48
CA PRO A 72 18.02 10.54 -6.10
C PRO A 72 17.11 10.30 -7.32
N GLU A 73 16.30 11.29 -7.69
CA GLU A 73 15.36 11.14 -8.82
C GLU A 73 16.04 10.84 -10.15
N SER A 74 17.25 11.35 -10.37
CA SER A 74 18.09 11.04 -11.53
C SER A 74 18.57 9.59 -11.55
N GLY A 75 18.67 8.93 -10.39
CA GLY A 75 19.16 7.56 -10.24
C GLY A 75 18.10 6.47 -10.36
N LEU A 76 16.81 6.83 -10.43
CA LEU A 76 15.71 5.86 -10.36
C LEU A 76 15.78 4.79 -11.45
N HIS A 77 15.98 5.18 -12.72
CA HIS A 77 16.02 4.23 -13.84
C HIS A 77 17.17 3.25 -13.71
N ARG A 78 18.37 3.75 -13.38
CA ARG A 78 19.56 2.93 -13.14
C ARG A 78 19.32 1.93 -12.00
N LYS A 79 18.68 2.36 -10.92
CA LYS A 79 18.35 1.49 -9.78
C LYS A 79 17.43 0.34 -10.20
N ILE A 80 16.36 0.64 -10.95
CA ILE A 80 15.41 -0.37 -11.42
C ILE A 80 16.10 -1.37 -12.36
N LEU A 81 16.84 -0.89 -13.37
CA LEU A 81 17.53 -1.75 -14.33
C LEU A 81 18.52 -2.69 -13.63
N ASN A 82 19.34 -2.18 -12.71
CA ASN A 82 20.28 -3.01 -11.94
C ASN A 82 19.55 -4.07 -11.11
N SER A 83 18.39 -3.73 -10.54
CA SER A 83 17.59 -4.69 -9.76
C SER A 83 16.95 -5.78 -10.60
N LEU A 84 16.65 -5.51 -11.89
CA LEU A 84 16.15 -6.51 -12.83
C LEU A 84 17.25 -7.48 -13.28
N THR A 85 18.48 -6.99 -13.49
CA THR A 85 19.61 -7.81 -13.94
C THR A 85 20.32 -8.56 -12.82
N SER A 86 20.16 -8.13 -11.57
CA SER A 86 20.85 -8.71 -10.41
C SER A 86 19.93 -8.78 -9.18
N PRO A 87 18.86 -9.60 -9.23
CA PRO A 87 17.93 -9.74 -8.11
C PRO A 87 18.58 -10.47 -6.93
N SER A 88 18.27 -10.03 -5.71
CA SER A 88 18.61 -10.75 -4.49
C SER A 88 17.52 -11.74 -4.13
N LYS A 89 17.89 -12.92 -3.61
CA LYS A 89 16.90 -13.87 -3.06
C LYS A 89 16.29 -13.31 -1.76
N PRO A 90 14.97 -13.48 -1.54
CA PRO A 90 14.36 -13.12 -0.27
C PRO A 90 14.89 -14.03 0.85
N LYS A 91 14.96 -13.51 2.07
CA LYS A 91 15.25 -14.31 3.26
C LYS A 91 13.96 -14.93 3.76
N ILE A 92 13.93 -16.27 3.85
CA ILE A 92 12.82 -17.00 4.47
C ILE A 92 12.95 -16.90 6.00
N VAL A 93 11.85 -16.60 6.66
CA VAL A 93 11.75 -16.49 8.12
C VAL A 93 10.52 -17.24 8.61
N GLU A 94 10.61 -17.85 9.79
CA GLU A 94 9.49 -18.56 10.41
C GLU A 94 8.51 -17.57 11.06
N GLU A 95 9.07 -16.59 11.77
CA GLU A 95 8.34 -15.54 12.49
C GLU A 95 8.28 -14.24 11.69
N ALA A 96 7.07 -13.66 11.60
CA ALA A 96 6.84 -12.39 10.90
C ALA A 96 5.65 -11.64 11.51
N ALA A 97 5.73 -10.31 11.59
CA ALA A 97 4.70 -9.46 12.17
C ALA A 97 3.30 -9.61 11.52
N VAL A 98 3.24 -10.08 10.27
CA VAL A 98 1.97 -10.35 9.58
C VAL A 98 1.20 -11.54 10.18
N LYS A 99 1.86 -12.41 10.96
CA LYS A 99 1.28 -13.58 11.61
C LYS A 99 0.86 -13.32 13.07
N GLU A 100 1.03 -12.10 13.59
CA GLU A 100 0.71 -11.75 14.99
C GLU A 100 -0.77 -12.00 15.35
N GLU A 101 -1.67 -11.78 14.39
CA GLU A 101 -3.11 -11.99 14.55
C GLU A 101 -3.59 -13.01 13.53
N SER A 102 -4.34 -14.02 13.99
CA SER A 102 -4.91 -15.06 13.13
C SER A 102 -6.38 -15.29 13.50
N GLU A 103 -7.26 -15.01 12.54
CA GLU A 103 -8.70 -15.17 12.70
C GLU A 103 -9.33 -15.80 11.46
N PRO A 104 -10.54 -16.39 11.57
CA PRO A 104 -11.25 -16.91 10.41
C PRO A 104 -11.43 -15.84 9.32
N PRO A 105 -11.17 -16.16 8.04
CA PRO A 105 -11.11 -15.16 6.97
C PRO A 105 -12.50 -14.56 6.74
N LYS A 106 -12.65 -13.27 7.08
CA LYS A 106 -13.88 -12.48 6.84
C LYS A 106 -13.52 -11.16 6.18
N LEU A 107 -13.58 -11.13 4.84
CA LEU A 107 -13.26 -9.93 4.04
C LEU A 107 -14.14 -8.71 4.40
N SER A 108 -15.36 -8.94 4.90
CA SER A 108 -16.25 -7.86 5.36
C SER A 108 -15.71 -7.06 6.56
N LYS A 109 -14.69 -7.56 7.27
CA LYS A 109 -13.99 -6.81 8.33
C LYS A 109 -12.95 -5.83 7.77
N LEU A 110 -12.57 -5.96 6.50
CA LEU A 110 -11.59 -5.08 5.87
C LEU A 110 -12.30 -3.86 5.29
N PRO A 111 -11.74 -2.65 5.45
CA PRO A 111 -12.30 -1.44 4.85
C PRO A 111 -11.99 -1.38 3.34
N ILE A 112 -12.54 -2.32 2.56
CA ILE A 112 -12.39 -2.38 1.11
C ILE A 112 -13.29 -1.30 0.49
N LEU A 113 -12.70 -0.45 -0.34
CA LEU A 113 -13.34 0.72 -0.92
C LEU A 113 -14.23 0.32 -2.10
N ARG A 114 -15.32 1.07 -2.28
CA ARG A 114 -15.98 1.22 -3.57
C ARG A 114 -15.54 2.56 -4.15
N HIS A 115 -14.87 2.53 -5.30
CA HIS A 115 -14.20 3.72 -5.84
C HIS A 115 -15.16 4.63 -6.59
N TYR A 116 -16.00 4.04 -7.43
CA TYR A 116 -16.98 4.73 -8.26
C TYR A 116 -18.36 4.09 -8.18
N GLU A 117 -19.38 4.90 -8.42
CA GLU A 117 -20.79 4.49 -8.31
C GLU A 117 -21.14 3.32 -9.25
N LYS A 118 -20.47 3.23 -10.39
CA LYS A 118 -20.64 2.17 -11.39
C LYS A 118 -19.71 0.97 -11.20
N ASP A 119 -18.88 0.96 -10.16
CA ASP A 119 -18.08 -0.22 -9.84
C ASP A 119 -19.02 -1.39 -9.53
N GLY A 120 -18.72 -2.57 -10.09
CA GLY A 120 -19.46 -3.81 -9.83
C GLY A 120 -19.35 -4.31 -8.39
N GLY A 121 -18.50 -3.69 -7.57
CA GLY A 121 -18.32 -4.03 -6.17
C GLY A 121 -17.20 -3.23 -5.53
N ARG A 122 -16.70 -3.75 -4.41
CA ARG A 122 -15.53 -3.20 -3.70
C ARG A 122 -14.27 -3.84 -4.24
N TYR A 123 -13.21 -3.05 -4.41
CA TYR A 123 -11.96 -3.51 -5.02
C TYR A 123 -10.79 -3.40 -4.05
N ILE A 124 -9.95 -4.43 -4.05
CA ILE A 124 -8.64 -4.40 -3.40
C ILE A 124 -7.63 -3.99 -4.46
N THR A 125 -7.18 -2.74 -4.47
CA THR A 125 -6.36 -2.17 -5.57
C THR A 125 -4.86 -2.18 -5.30
N SER A 126 -4.45 -2.65 -4.12
CA SER A 126 -3.06 -2.56 -3.64
C SER A 126 -2.57 -3.90 -3.07
N ALA A 127 -3.21 -5.01 -3.46
CA ALA A 127 -2.78 -6.35 -3.10
C ALA A 127 -1.62 -6.78 -3.99
N ILE A 128 -0.59 -7.33 -3.36
CA ILE A 128 0.48 -8.03 -4.03
C ILE A 128 0.16 -9.53 -3.94
N ILE A 129 -0.08 -10.15 -5.09
CA ILE A 129 -0.40 -11.58 -5.19
C ILE A 129 0.89 -12.32 -5.52
N ALA A 130 1.27 -13.25 -4.64
CA ALA A 130 2.34 -14.21 -4.90
C ALA A 130 1.72 -15.54 -5.32
N ALA A 131 2.12 -16.05 -6.47
CA ALA A 131 1.69 -17.34 -7.00
C ALA A 131 2.91 -18.17 -7.39
N LYS A 132 2.79 -19.49 -7.28
CA LYS A 132 3.85 -20.43 -7.62
C LYS A 132 3.33 -21.46 -8.61
N ASP A 133 4.07 -21.73 -9.67
CA ASP A 133 3.76 -22.84 -10.57
C ASP A 133 4.10 -24.20 -9.91
N PRO A 134 3.61 -25.32 -10.47
CA PRO A 134 3.92 -26.66 -9.95
C PRO A 134 5.42 -26.98 -9.90
N GLU A 135 6.22 -26.39 -10.80
CA GLU A 135 7.68 -26.54 -10.89
C GLU A 135 8.43 -25.69 -9.85
N GLY A 136 7.72 -24.82 -9.13
CA GLY A 136 8.25 -24.02 -8.04
C GLY A 136 8.74 -22.62 -8.40
N LYS A 137 8.46 -22.12 -9.61
CA LYS A 137 8.73 -20.74 -10.01
C LYS A 137 7.66 -19.81 -9.43
N GLU A 138 8.10 -18.75 -8.78
CA GLU A 138 7.22 -17.75 -8.17
C GLU A 138 7.03 -16.53 -9.09
N ASN A 139 5.81 -16.00 -9.13
CA ASN A 139 5.46 -14.72 -9.74
C ASN A 139 4.75 -13.84 -8.71
N VAL A 140 5.06 -12.53 -8.75
CA VAL A 140 4.47 -11.53 -7.87
C VAL A 140 3.85 -10.41 -8.71
N SER A 141 2.55 -10.16 -8.55
CA SER A 141 1.78 -9.23 -9.38
C SER A 141 0.74 -8.42 -8.60
N ILE A 142 0.23 -7.35 -9.20
CA ILE A 142 -0.93 -6.58 -8.73
C ILE A 142 -2.05 -6.79 -9.75
N HIS A 143 -3.28 -7.02 -9.29
CA HIS A 143 -4.47 -7.25 -10.12
C HIS A 143 -5.59 -6.30 -9.74
#